data_AF-A0AAU5HIB2-F1
#
_entry.id   AF-A0AAU5HIB2-F1
#
_cell.length_a   1.000
_cell.length_b   1.000
_cell.length_c   1.000
_cell.angle_alpha   90.00
_cell.angle_beta   90.00
_cell.angle_gamma   90.00
#
_symmetry.space_group_name_H-M   'P 1'
#
loop_
_entity.id
_entity.type
_entity.pdbx_description
1 polymer ?
#
loop_
_entity_poly.entity_id
_entity_poly.type
_entity_poly.pdbx_seq_one_letter_code
_entity_poly.pdbx_strand_id
1 'polypeptide(L)'
;MRSQTGVFVGNLLFIAVCCSAAPFFLLVGYSAWSDYPGRDWPAIMFAAGLAGTIMIPVLAITATRQEFPRITRRHRVKDVSHRCPDDTFVMWAPRSEQGSAQAQLVRADVLEASLVRYNPDGESTFTTHYGNYTPDEFTPLIRLRLRVHDAEETEEAGGSGGFEVTGEWRVPSLCLSAITAGRLVVLVDTPAAPGAQRTVTPHWPRSTLLSGTRTYRVIDLEGRTSQVTRRVGRQLQQMRISREAGGVVMTGDTVDLRRLDPYTAARYAALADRDRAVPEEQAPVSEPGEEARWLADQLPGEKAAFGSVGRRWSRRGGVLVRGRFLEMRARTTFQDHGPVLDTVLRIQPADGTPPFDATRRLTVPMDYLTVLHRTKEVVLAVSPNGISYDVDWARSSLLAGVTPATVIAPDGQELPLTGRPDTVWALMNLLASHGLSNPSPVLDLRRPRMRAAAGILMDACA
;
A
#
# COMPACT_ATOMS: atom_id res chain seq x y z
N MET A 1 6.72 -13.29 -15.21
CA MET A 1 5.29 -12.95 -15.19
C MET A 1 4.50 -14.09 -15.79
N ARG A 2 3.69 -14.80 -14.99
CA ARG A 2 2.71 -15.74 -15.55
C ARG A 2 1.71 -14.91 -16.37
N SER A 3 1.44 -15.31 -17.60
CA SER A 3 0.42 -14.64 -18.40
C SER A 3 -0.96 -14.89 -17.76
N GLN A 4 -1.87 -13.92 -17.86
CA GLN A 4 -3.27 -14.12 -17.43
C GLN A 4 -3.86 -15.40 -18.04
N THR A 5 -3.50 -15.71 -19.29
CA THR A 5 -3.87 -16.94 -19.98
C THR A 5 -3.31 -18.18 -19.27
N GLY A 6 -2.04 -18.18 -18.86
CA GLY A 6 -1.44 -19.30 -18.15
C GLY A 6 -2.11 -19.56 -16.80
N VAL A 7 -2.48 -18.48 -16.09
CA VAL A 7 -3.18 -18.57 -14.80
C VAL A 7 -4.63 -19.02 -14.98
N PHE A 8 -5.32 -18.51 -16.00
CA PHE A 8 -6.66 -19.00 -16.36
C PHE A 8 -6.64 -20.48 -16.71
N VAL A 9 -5.69 -20.93 -17.53
CA VAL A 9 -5.55 -22.35 -17.90
C VAL A 9 -5.25 -23.19 -16.66
N GLY A 10 -4.37 -22.73 -15.77
CA GLY A 10 -4.10 -23.39 -14.49
C GLY A 10 -5.35 -23.55 -13.63
N ASN A 11 -6.09 -22.45 -13.40
CA ASN A 11 -7.31 -22.47 -12.59
C ASN A 11 -8.43 -23.28 -13.24
N LEU A 12 -8.55 -23.22 -14.57
CA LEU A 12 -9.52 -24.01 -15.32
C LEU A 12 -9.24 -25.50 -15.17
N LEU A 13 -7.97 -25.93 -15.31
CA LEU A 13 -7.57 -27.32 -15.11
C LEU A 13 -7.83 -27.78 -13.67
N PHE A 14 -7.42 -26.98 -12.68
CA PHE A 14 -7.63 -27.29 -11.28
C PHE A 14 -9.12 -27.46 -10.93
N ILE A 15 -9.96 -26.50 -11.33
CA ILE A 15 -11.40 -26.54 -11.05
C ILE A 15 -12.07 -27.66 -11.85
N ALA A 16 -11.65 -27.92 -13.10
CA ALA A 16 -12.16 -29.05 -13.87
C ALA A 16 -11.87 -30.40 -13.18
N VAL A 17 -10.70 -30.54 -12.54
CA VAL A 17 -10.36 -31.72 -11.74
C VAL A 17 -11.26 -31.80 -10.49
N CYS A 18 -11.34 -30.72 -9.71
CA CYS A 18 -12.16 -30.67 -8.50
C CYS A 18 -13.66 -30.89 -8.76
N CYS A 19 -14.16 -30.44 -9.92
CA CYS A 19 -15.57 -30.54 -10.32
C CYS A 19 -15.84 -31.62 -11.37
N SER A 20 -14.92 -32.57 -11.56
CA SER A 20 -15.01 -33.62 -12.59
C SER A 20 -16.25 -34.51 -12.49
N ALA A 21 -16.87 -34.60 -11.31
CA ALA A 21 -18.15 -35.31 -11.11
C ALA A 21 -19.31 -34.68 -11.91
N ALA A 22 -19.30 -33.36 -12.14
CA ALA A 22 -20.37 -32.67 -12.85
C ALA A 22 -20.50 -33.10 -14.34
N PRO A 23 -19.44 -33.09 -15.17
CA PRO A 23 -19.53 -33.60 -16.53
C PRO A 23 -19.83 -35.10 -16.59
N PHE A 24 -19.42 -35.87 -15.58
CA PHE A 24 -19.82 -37.28 -15.47
C PHE A 24 -21.34 -37.42 -15.26
N PHE A 25 -21.94 -36.67 -14.32
CA PHE A 25 -23.39 -36.66 -14.11
C PHE A 25 -24.16 -36.15 -15.32
N LEU A 26 -23.62 -35.19 -16.08
CA LEU A 26 -24.19 -34.73 -17.34
C LEU A 26 -24.26 -35.89 -18.35
N LEU A 27 -23.16 -36.63 -18.53
CA LEU A 27 -23.10 -37.74 -19.48
C LEU A 27 -24.03 -38.90 -19.07
N VAL A 28 -24.04 -39.28 -17.79
CA VAL A 28 -24.92 -40.33 -17.26
C VAL A 28 -26.39 -39.92 -17.35
N GLY A 29 -26.71 -38.66 -17.01
CA GLY A 29 -28.06 -38.13 -17.14
C GLY A 29 -28.54 -38.12 -18.60
N TYR A 30 -27.67 -37.72 -19.53
CA TYR A 30 -27.96 -37.71 -20.96
C TYR A 30 -28.20 -39.13 -21.52
N SER A 31 -27.34 -40.09 -21.18
CA SER A 31 -27.53 -41.49 -21.63
C SER A 31 -28.76 -42.15 -21.00
N ALA A 32 -29.02 -41.90 -19.72
CA ALA A 32 -30.19 -42.46 -19.06
C ALA A 32 -31.51 -41.81 -19.53
N TRP A 33 -31.46 -40.56 -20.00
CA TRP A 33 -32.61 -39.88 -20.59
C TRP A 33 -33.03 -40.54 -21.91
N SER A 34 -32.10 -40.98 -22.76
CA SER A 34 -32.44 -41.67 -24.02
C SER A 34 -33.07 -43.04 -23.78
N ASP A 35 -32.65 -43.73 -22.73
CA ASP A 35 -33.03 -45.12 -22.48
C ASP A 35 -34.31 -45.25 -21.63
N TYR A 36 -34.65 -44.24 -20.82
CA TYR A 36 -35.78 -44.27 -19.90
C TYR A 36 -36.65 -42.99 -19.95
N PRO A 37 -37.33 -42.73 -21.08
CA PRO A 37 -38.26 -41.60 -21.17
C PRO A 37 -39.42 -41.79 -20.18
N GLY A 38 -39.47 -40.95 -19.14
CA GLY A 38 -40.57 -40.93 -18.15
C GLY A 38 -40.16 -41.08 -16.68
N ARG A 39 -38.88 -41.24 -16.37
CA ARG A 39 -38.36 -41.14 -14.99
C ARG A 39 -37.77 -39.75 -14.75
N ASP A 40 -37.96 -39.20 -13.55
CA ASP A 40 -37.50 -37.83 -13.23
C ASP A 40 -36.00 -37.76 -12.90
N TRP A 41 -35.39 -38.85 -12.43
CA TRP A 41 -34.00 -38.84 -11.97
C TRP A 41 -32.95 -38.56 -13.08
N PRO A 42 -33.07 -39.05 -14.33
CA PRO A 42 -32.15 -38.71 -15.42
C PRO A 42 -32.19 -37.21 -15.74
N ALA A 43 -33.37 -36.60 -15.62
CA ALA A 43 -33.56 -35.18 -15.82
C ALA A 43 -32.84 -34.33 -14.77
N ILE A 44 -32.98 -34.71 -13.51
CA ILE A 44 -32.31 -34.06 -12.38
C ILE A 44 -30.79 -34.18 -12.53
N MET A 45 -30.29 -35.38 -12.87
CA MET A 45 -28.86 -35.63 -13.07
C MET A 45 -28.28 -34.83 -14.25
N PHE A 46 -29.00 -34.78 -15.37
CA PHE A 46 -28.63 -33.98 -16.53
C PHE A 46 -28.56 -32.49 -16.17
N ALA A 47 -29.60 -31.96 -15.52
CA ALA A 47 -29.66 -30.55 -15.12
C ALA A 47 -28.56 -30.18 -14.12
N ALA A 48 -28.31 -31.02 -13.10
CA ALA A 48 -27.24 -30.83 -12.13
C ALA A 48 -25.84 -30.91 -12.76
N GLY A 49 -25.63 -31.89 -13.65
CA GLY A 49 -24.38 -32.03 -14.41
C GLY A 49 -24.12 -30.85 -15.35
N LEU A 50 -25.17 -30.33 -15.99
CA LEU A 50 -25.10 -29.14 -16.84
C LEU A 50 -24.74 -27.89 -16.02
N ALA A 51 -25.45 -27.66 -14.92
CA ALA A 51 -25.18 -26.55 -14.02
C ALA A 51 -23.74 -26.60 -13.48
N GLY A 52 -23.29 -27.77 -13.00
CA GLY A 52 -21.93 -27.95 -12.49
C GLY A 52 -20.87 -27.74 -13.56
N THR A 53 -21.11 -28.20 -14.79
CA THR A 53 -20.17 -28.05 -15.91
C THR A 53 -20.08 -26.60 -16.38
N ILE A 54 -21.20 -25.86 -16.42
CA ILE A 54 -21.22 -24.41 -16.70
C ILE A 54 -20.51 -23.63 -15.58
N MET A 55 -20.58 -24.10 -14.33
CA MET A 55 -19.91 -23.44 -13.20
C MET A 55 -18.39 -23.53 -13.27
N ILE A 56 -17.80 -24.55 -13.90
CA ILE A 56 -16.34 -24.71 -14.02
C ILE A 56 -15.66 -23.47 -14.64
N PRO A 57 -16.02 -23.01 -15.87
CA PRO A 57 -15.40 -21.83 -16.46
C PRO A 57 -15.75 -20.56 -15.69
N VAL A 58 -16.93 -20.45 -15.08
CA VAL A 58 -17.30 -19.29 -14.25
C VAL A 58 -16.39 -19.19 -13.04
N LEU A 59 -16.20 -20.29 -12.30
CA LEU A 59 -15.33 -20.38 -11.14
C LEU A 59 -13.87 -20.10 -11.53
N ALA A 60 -13.40 -20.63 -12.66
CA ALA A 60 -12.06 -20.36 -13.18
C ALA A 60 -11.85 -18.88 -13.51
N ILE A 61 -12.82 -18.24 -14.19
CA ILE A 61 -12.78 -16.80 -14.47
C ILE A 61 -12.77 -16.01 -13.16
N THR A 62 -13.58 -16.38 -12.17
CA THR A 62 -13.62 -15.66 -10.89
C THR A 62 -12.32 -15.80 -10.11
N ALA A 63 -11.72 -17.00 -10.05
CA ALA A 63 -10.44 -17.24 -9.41
C ALA A 63 -9.31 -16.45 -10.09
N THR A 64 -9.21 -16.52 -11.42
CA THR A 64 -8.21 -15.75 -12.17
C THR A 64 -8.38 -14.23 -12.01
N ARG A 65 -9.61 -13.73 -11.86
CA ARG A 65 -9.87 -12.30 -11.60
C ARG A 65 -9.47 -11.84 -10.19
N GLN A 66 -9.43 -12.78 -9.24
CA GLN A 66 -8.94 -12.51 -7.89
C GLN A 66 -7.41 -12.42 -7.92
N GLU A 67 -6.74 -13.35 -8.62
CA GLU A 67 -5.29 -13.40 -8.72
C GLU A 67 -4.69 -12.29 -9.62
N PHE A 68 -5.40 -11.87 -10.67
CA PHE A 68 -4.99 -10.77 -11.56
C PHE A 68 -6.00 -9.63 -11.52
N PRO A 69 -5.88 -8.70 -10.54
CA PRO A 69 -6.88 -7.68 -10.36
C PRO A 69 -6.77 -6.54 -11.39
N ARG A 70 -7.28 -6.79 -12.60
CA ARG A 70 -7.34 -5.80 -13.68
C ARG A 70 -8.33 -4.67 -13.39
N ILE A 71 -7.87 -3.43 -13.47
CA ILE A 71 -8.72 -2.24 -13.33
C ILE A 71 -9.34 -1.93 -14.70
N THR A 72 -10.60 -1.48 -14.73
CA THR A 72 -11.35 -1.17 -15.95
C THR A 72 -12.30 -0.02 -15.63
N ARG A 73 -12.89 0.62 -16.66
CA ARG A 73 -13.89 1.68 -16.45
C ARG A 73 -15.11 1.26 -15.62
N ARG A 74 -15.40 -0.04 -15.49
CA ARG A 74 -16.49 -0.56 -14.62
C ARG A 74 -16.22 -0.33 -13.14
N HIS A 75 -14.95 -0.16 -12.77
CA HIS A 75 -14.52 0.13 -11.40
C HIS A 75 -14.55 1.62 -11.06
N ARG A 76 -14.95 2.48 -12.01
CA ARG A 76 -15.03 3.93 -11.79
C ARG A 76 -15.98 4.23 -10.64
N VAL A 77 -15.51 5.02 -9.67
CA VAL A 77 -16.34 5.57 -8.60
C VAL A 77 -17.38 6.48 -9.24
N LYS A 78 -18.66 6.11 -9.11
CA LYS A 78 -19.78 6.86 -9.71
C LYS A 78 -20.28 8.01 -8.85
N ASP A 79 -19.96 7.97 -7.56
CA ASP A 79 -20.46 8.92 -6.59
C ASP A 79 -19.53 10.14 -6.50
N VAL A 80 -20.09 11.33 -6.73
CA VAL A 80 -19.37 12.61 -6.65
C VAL A 80 -18.99 12.92 -5.20
N SER A 81 -19.73 12.41 -4.21
CA SER A 81 -19.46 12.61 -2.79
C SER A 81 -18.16 11.96 -2.30
N HIS A 82 -17.61 11.02 -3.07
CA HIS A 82 -16.36 10.32 -2.77
C HIS A 82 -15.12 10.93 -3.45
N ARG A 83 -15.22 12.09 -4.10
CA ARG A 83 -14.03 12.77 -4.67
C ARG A 83 -13.12 13.26 -3.55
N CYS A 84 -12.08 12.48 -3.26
CA CYS A 84 -10.99 12.92 -2.41
C CYS A 84 -10.19 14.01 -3.15
N PRO A 85 -9.77 15.09 -2.47
CA PRO A 85 -8.78 16.04 -2.99
C PRO A 85 -7.50 15.32 -3.46
N ASP A 86 -6.78 15.90 -4.43
CA ASP A 86 -5.55 15.29 -5.01
C ASP A 86 -4.44 15.03 -3.96
N ASP A 87 -4.43 15.83 -2.89
CA ASP A 87 -3.49 15.78 -1.79
C ASP A 87 -3.98 14.94 -0.59
N THR A 88 -5.19 14.38 -0.67
CA THR A 88 -5.72 13.45 0.35
C THR A 88 -5.18 12.04 0.14
N PHE A 89 -4.78 11.43 1.25
CA PHE A 89 -4.56 9.99 1.33
C PHE A 89 -5.15 9.48 2.62
N VAL A 90 -6.23 8.71 2.50
CA VAL A 90 -6.90 8.10 3.64
C VAL A 90 -6.40 6.67 3.81
N MET A 91 -5.99 6.36 5.04
CA MET A 91 -5.51 5.04 5.41
C MET A 91 -6.23 4.57 6.67
N TRP A 92 -6.81 3.38 6.60
CA TRP A 92 -7.46 2.72 7.72
C TRP A 92 -6.46 1.74 8.33
N ALA A 93 -5.58 2.26 9.17
CA ALA A 93 -4.65 1.47 9.94
C ALA A 93 -5.41 0.54 10.92
N PRO A 94 -4.95 -0.69 11.13
CA PRO A 94 -5.58 -1.63 12.07
C PRO A 94 -5.49 -1.12 13.51
N ARG A 95 -6.42 -1.56 14.36
CA ARG A 95 -6.43 -1.15 15.78
C ARG A 95 -5.13 -1.60 16.46
N SER A 96 -4.55 -0.72 17.27
CA SER A 96 -3.49 -1.07 18.21
C SER A 96 -4.08 -1.52 19.54
N GLU A 97 -3.29 -2.26 20.31
CA GLU A 97 -3.58 -2.55 21.70
C GLU A 97 -3.84 -1.24 22.47
N GLN A 98 -4.86 -1.27 23.32
CA GLN A 98 -5.09 -0.21 24.27
C GLN A 98 -4.09 -0.44 25.40
N GLY A 99 -3.08 0.42 25.51
CA GLY A 99 -2.22 0.43 26.70
C GLY A 99 -3.02 0.77 27.95
N SER A 100 -2.36 0.66 29.11
CA SER A 100 -3.03 0.95 30.39
C SER A 100 -3.62 2.37 30.41
N ALA A 101 -4.63 2.58 31.26
CA ALA A 101 -5.21 3.92 31.46
C ALA A 101 -4.16 4.94 31.93
N GLN A 102 -3.09 4.46 32.58
CA GLN A 102 -1.99 5.28 33.12
C GLN A 102 -0.84 5.46 32.12
N ALA A 103 -0.82 4.71 31.00
CA ALA A 103 0.26 4.79 30.03
C ALA A 103 0.35 6.20 29.46
N GLN A 104 1.53 6.77 29.33
CA GLN A 104 1.73 8.08 28.71
C GLN A 104 1.91 7.94 27.21
N LEU A 105 1.30 8.85 26.44
CA LEU A 105 1.46 8.89 24.98
C LEU A 105 2.59 9.84 24.61
N VAL A 106 3.69 9.27 24.11
CA VAL A 106 4.92 10.00 23.81
C VAL A 106 5.43 9.68 22.41
N ARG A 107 6.34 10.53 21.93
CA ARG A 107 7.06 10.32 20.67
C ARG A 107 8.21 9.34 20.90
N ALA A 108 8.47 8.49 19.93
CA ALA A 108 9.72 7.76 19.83
C ALA A 108 10.29 7.85 18.41
N ASP A 109 11.60 8.02 18.32
CA ASP A 109 12.31 7.98 17.04
C ASP A 109 12.91 6.60 16.80
N VAL A 110 12.80 6.10 15.58
CA VAL A 110 13.42 4.83 15.15
C VAL A 110 14.85 5.12 14.76
N LEU A 111 15.79 4.60 15.56
CA LEU A 111 17.22 4.69 15.30
C LEU A 111 17.68 3.62 14.31
N GLU A 112 17.20 2.39 14.50
CA GLU A 112 17.55 1.23 13.68
C GLU A 112 16.34 0.31 13.53
N ALA A 113 16.21 -0.32 12.36
CA ALA A 113 15.20 -1.36 12.12
C ALA A 113 15.80 -2.52 11.31
N SER A 114 15.54 -3.75 11.75
CA SER A 114 15.91 -4.96 11.01
C SER A 114 14.79 -5.99 11.04
N LEU A 115 14.58 -6.67 9.92
CA LEU A 115 13.62 -7.75 9.85
C LEU A 115 14.15 -8.95 10.62
N VAL A 116 13.39 -9.42 11.62
CA VAL A 116 13.73 -10.63 12.38
C VAL A 116 13.19 -11.86 11.66
N ARG A 117 11.88 -11.81 11.37
CA ARG A 117 11.20 -12.86 10.61
C ARG A 117 10.00 -12.29 9.89
N TYR A 118 9.76 -12.86 8.73
CA TYR A 118 8.51 -12.78 8.01
C TYR A 118 8.28 -14.19 7.50
N ASN A 119 7.15 -14.80 7.82
CA ASN A 119 6.84 -16.16 7.39
C ASN A 119 5.75 -16.11 6.31
N PRO A 120 6.11 -15.90 5.04
CA PRO A 120 5.17 -16.05 3.94
C PRO A 120 4.91 -17.52 3.59
N ASP A 121 5.63 -18.48 4.20
CA ASP A 121 5.65 -19.90 3.80
C ASP A 121 4.35 -20.66 4.12
N GLY A 122 3.24 -19.95 4.36
CA GLY A 122 1.94 -20.53 4.09
C GLY A 122 1.90 -20.92 2.62
N GLU A 123 2.04 -22.22 2.31
CA GLU A 123 2.01 -22.77 0.95
C GLU A 123 0.76 -22.36 0.14
N SER A 124 -0.24 -21.77 0.79
CA SER A 124 -1.39 -21.12 0.17
C SER A 124 -1.02 -19.76 -0.40
N THR A 125 -1.06 -19.68 -1.74
CA THR A 125 -0.99 -18.44 -2.54
C THR A 125 -2.07 -17.43 -2.15
N PHE A 126 -3.12 -17.86 -1.47
CA PHE A 126 -4.24 -17.03 -1.04
C PHE A 126 -4.81 -17.54 0.30
N THR A 127 -4.78 -16.69 1.34
CA THR A 127 -5.36 -17.00 2.64
C THR A 127 -6.34 -15.91 3.04
N THR A 128 -7.59 -16.28 3.31
CA THR A 128 -8.60 -15.36 3.85
C THR A 128 -9.04 -15.84 5.22
N HIS A 129 -8.91 -14.98 6.23
CA HIS A 129 -9.37 -15.27 7.58
C HIS A 129 -10.78 -14.73 7.80
N TYR A 130 -11.63 -15.52 8.44
CA TYR A 130 -13.00 -15.13 8.78
C TYR A 130 -13.02 -14.37 10.12
N GLY A 131 -13.80 -13.28 10.18
CA GLY A 131 -13.91 -12.42 11.37
C GLY A 131 -12.97 -11.21 11.34
N ASN A 132 -12.85 -10.52 12.49
CA ASN A 132 -12.00 -9.33 12.65
C ASN A 132 -10.56 -9.68 13.06
N TYR A 133 -10.14 -10.93 12.87
CA TYR A 133 -8.82 -11.41 13.25
C TYR A 133 -7.79 -10.95 12.22
N THR A 134 -6.75 -10.25 12.67
CA THR A 134 -5.57 -9.97 11.85
C THR A 134 -4.54 -11.04 12.18
N PRO A 135 -4.21 -11.95 11.24
CA PRO A 135 -3.32 -13.06 11.51
C PRO A 135 -1.89 -12.58 11.77
N ASP A 136 -1.34 -13.02 12.88
CA ASP A 136 0.02 -12.75 13.30
C ASP A 136 1.06 -13.23 12.27
N GLU A 137 0.82 -14.37 11.62
CA GLU A 137 1.77 -15.02 10.70
C GLU A 137 2.20 -14.12 9.53
N PHE A 138 1.30 -13.27 9.04
CA PHE A 138 1.54 -12.38 7.91
C PHE A 138 1.99 -10.97 8.31
N THR A 139 2.20 -10.74 9.62
CA THR A 139 2.82 -9.50 10.11
C THR A 139 4.31 -9.71 10.32
N PRO A 140 5.19 -8.87 9.71
CA PRO A 140 6.61 -8.96 9.93
C PRO A 140 6.94 -8.67 11.40
N LEU A 141 7.79 -9.51 11.97
CA LEU A 141 8.44 -9.26 13.25
C LEU A 141 9.70 -8.45 12.98
N ILE A 142 9.74 -7.23 13.48
CA ILE A 142 10.82 -6.29 13.22
C ILE A 142 11.48 -5.95 14.56
N ARG A 143 12.80 -6.02 14.60
CA ARG A 143 13.60 -5.53 15.70
C ARG A 143 13.81 -4.04 15.51
N LEU A 144 13.40 -3.24 16.50
CA LEU A 144 13.60 -1.79 16.47
C LEU A 144 14.53 -1.38 17.61
N ARG A 145 15.40 -0.40 17.35
CA ARG A 145 16.02 0.41 18.39
C ARG A 145 15.34 1.78 18.39
N LEU A 146 14.70 2.12 19.49
CA LEU A 146 13.90 3.33 19.63
C LEU A 146 14.55 4.28 20.63
N ARG A 147 14.53 5.58 20.34
CA ARG A 147 14.74 6.65 21.31
C ARG A 147 13.39 7.21 21.74
N VAL A 148 13.00 6.96 22.98
CA VAL A 148 11.74 7.41 23.54
C VAL A 148 11.96 8.73 24.25
N HIS A 149 11.18 9.74 23.90
CA HIS A 149 11.26 11.09 24.49
C HIS A 149 10.31 11.21 25.67
N ASP A 150 10.71 11.95 26.70
CA ASP A 150 9.82 12.23 27.84
C ASP A 150 8.63 13.11 27.42
N ALA A 151 7.53 13.00 28.17
CA ALA A 151 6.25 13.59 27.78
C ALA A 151 6.24 15.14 27.76
N GLU A 152 7.16 15.75 28.51
CA GLU A 152 7.21 17.19 28.83
C GLU A 152 8.30 17.98 28.10
N GLU A 153 9.07 17.37 27.19
CA GLU A 153 10.04 18.13 26.39
C GLU A 153 9.30 19.14 25.51
N THR A 154 9.30 20.38 25.99
CA THR A 154 9.06 21.58 25.20
C THR A 154 10.37 21.83 24.47
N GLU A 155 10.35 21.94 23.15
CA GLU A 155 11.53 21.99 22.25
C GLU A 155 12.59 23.08 22.56
N GLU A 156 12.41 23.88 23.61
CA GLU A 156 13.23 25.04 23.96
C GLU A 156 14.43 24.73 24.89
N ALA A 157 14.61 23.50 25.37
CA ALA A 157 15.79 23.15 26.17
C ALA A 157 16.46 21.89 25.61
N GLY A 158 17.67 22.04 25.04
CA GLY A 158 18.50 20.97 24.47
C GLY A 158 19.07 19.98 25.49
N GLY A 159 18.26 19.52 26.44
CA GLY A 159 18.59 18.47 27.40
C GLY A 159 17.93 17.15 27.00
N SER A 160 18.74 16.11 26.83
CA SER A 160 18.37 14.75 26.42
C SER A 160 17.55 13.99 27.47
N GLY A 161 16.28 14.33 27.66
CA GLY A 161 15.33 13.63 28.54
C GLY A 161 14.69 12.43 27.85
N GLY A 162 15.50 11.55 27.26
CA GLY A 162 15.00 10.35 26.58
C GLY A 162 15.74 9.09 27.00
N PHE A 163 15.11 7.94 26.81
CA PHE A 163 15.74 6.64 27.02
C PHE A 163 15.67 5.79 25.76
N GLU A 164 16.65 4.92 25.58
CA GLU A 164 16.70 4.00 24.44
C GLU A 164 16.14 2.64 24.85
N VAL A 165 15.36 2.03 23.94
CA VAL A 165 14.80 0.69 24.11
C VAL A 165 14.98 -0.10 22.82
N THR A 166 15.39 -1.35 22.97
CA THR A 166 15.48 -2.31 21.87
C THR A 166 14.51 -3.45 22.13
N GLY A 167 13.74 -3.82 21.12
CA GLY A 167 12.73 -4.87 21.23
C GLY A 167 12.34 -5.42 19.87
N GLU A 168 11.46 -6.41 19.89
CA GLU A 168 10.88 -7.02 18.69
C GLU A 168 9.37 -6.77 18.69
N TRP A 169 8.86 -6.19 17.62
CA TRP A 169 7.44 -5.86 17.49
C TRP A 169 6.87 -6.42 16.21
N ARG A 170 5.63 -6.93 16.29
CA ARG A 170 4.83 -7.23 15.11
C ARG A 170 4.28 -5.94 14.54
N VAL A 171 4.50 -5.74 13.24
CA VAL A 171 4.16 -4.50 12.57
C VAL A 171 3.04 -4.76 11.57
N PRO A 172 1.88 -4.11 11.70
CA PRO A 172 0.86 -4.21 10.67
C PRO A 172 1.35 -3.64 9.35
N SER A 173 1.04 -4.30 8.23
CA SER A 173 1.58 -3.98 6.91
C SER A 173 1.38 -2.52 6.49
N LEU A 174 0.20 -1.94 6.74
CA LEU A 174 -0.08 -0.52 6.43
C LEU A 174 0.74 0.47 7.26
N CYS A 175 1.33 0.01 8.36
CA CYS A 175 2.07 0.82 9.31
C CYS A 175 3.59 0.74 9.11
N LEU A 176 4.07 -0.08 8.17
CA LEU A 176 5.51 -0.27 7.90
C LEU A 176 6.23 1.04 7.59
N SER A 177 5.61 1.90 6.78
CA SER A 177 6.21 3.21 6.46
C SER A 177 6.39 4.13 7.66
N ALA A 178 5.69 3.95 8.77
CA ALA A 178 5.97 4.73 9.98
C ALA A 178 7.35 4.40 10.56
N ILE A 179 7.83 3.18 10.37
CA ILE A 179 9.18 2.76 10.79
C ILE A 179 10.22 3.43 9.91
N THR A 180 10.08 3.34 8.60
CA THR A 180 11.03 3.91 7.65
C THR A 180 11.04 5.44 7.72
N ALA A 181 9.88 6.06 7.96
CA ALA A 181 9.77 7.50 8.24
C ALA A 181 10.42 7.94 9.56
N GLY A 182 10.71 6.99 10.48
CA GLY A 182 11.47 7.25 11.70
C GLY A 182 10.69 7.74 12.90
N ARG A 183 9.39 8.03 12.77
CA ARG A 183 8.60 8.70 13.81
C ARG A 183 7.46 7.82 14.26
N LEU A 184 7.53 7.35 15.49
CA LEU A 184 6.52 6.53 16.12
C LEU A 184 5.84 7.27 17.27
N VAL A 185 4.60 6.88 17.53
CA VAL A 185 3.91 7.17 18.78
C VAL A 185 3.95 5.90 19.61
N VAL A 186 4.40 6.00 20.86
CA VAL A 186 4.46 4.87 21.77
C VAL A 186 3.68 5.19 23.05
N LEU A 187 3.16 4.14 23.66
CA LEU A 187 2.61 4.16 25.00
C LEU A 187 3.70 3.69 25.96
N VAL A 188 3.98 4.48 26.99
CA VAL A 188 4.96 4.16 28.03
C VAL A 188 4.21 3.97 29.33
N ASP A 189 4.24 2.76 29.87
CA ASP A 189 3.65 2.47 31.17
C ASP A 189 4.57 2.94 32.31
N THR A 190 3.97 3.49 33.36
CA THR A 190 4.66 3.83 34.59
C THR A 190 5.17 2.54 35.23
N PRO A 191 6.45 2.46 35.65
CA PRO A 191 7.01 1.24 36.23
C PRO A 191 6.26 0.87 37.52
N ALA A 192 5.85 -0.39 37.63
CA ALA A 192 5.10 -0.91 38.78
C ALA A 192 5.91 -0.93 40.09
N ALA A 193 7.25 -0.92 39.99
CA ALA A 193 8.17 -0.88 41.13
C ALA A 193 9.42 -0.05 40.80
N PRO A 194 10.07 0.58 41.80
CA PRO A 194 11.37 1.23 41.61
C PRO A 194 12.38 0.24 41.02
N GLY A 195 12.96 0.57 39.85
CA GLY A 195 13.91 -0.29 39.14
C GLY A 195 13.30 -1.23 38.09
N ALA A 196 11.98 -1.31 37.98
CA ALA A 196 11.34 -2.05 36.88
C ALA A 196 11.52 -1.30 35.55
N GLN A 197 11.74 -2.05 34.46
CA GLN A 197 11.87 -1.49 33.12
C GLN A 197 10.52 -0.94 32.64
N ARG A 198 10.52 0.26 32.05
CA ARG A 198 9.31 0.83 31.45
C ARG A 198 8.88 -0.02 30.25
N THR A 199 7.62 -0.42 30.22
CA THR A 199 7.04 -1.11 29.06
C THR A 199 6.74 -0.09 27.97
N VAL A 200 7.21 -0.35 26.75
CA VAL A 200 7.04 0.53 25.59
C VAL A 200 6.25 -0.20 24.52
N THR A 201 5.05 0.31 24.21
CA THR A 201 4.11 -0.31 23.27
C THR A 201 3.81 0.65 22.11
N PRO A 202 4.26 0.36 20.87
CA PRO A 202 3.97 1.18 19.70
C PRO A 202 2.48 1.29 19.40
N HIS A 203 2.01 2.51 19.17
CA HIS A 203 0.65 2.81 18.76
C HIS A 203 0.58 3.04 17.25
N TRP A 204 0.57 1.96 16.47
CA TRP A 204 0.68 1.96 15.01
C TRP A 204 -0.21 2.96 14.25
N PRO A 205 -1.53 3.07 14.48
CA PRO A 205 -2.35 4.08 13.78
C PRO A 205 -1.89 5.52 14.00
N ARG A 206 -1.44 5.83 15.21
CA ARG A 206 -0.98 7.17 15.57
C ARG A 206 0.44 7.40 15.03
N SER A 207 1.28 6.37 15.01
CA SER A 207 2.56 6.39 14.31
C SER A 207 2.39 6.73 12.83
N THR A 208 1.41 6.14 12.12
CA THR A 208 1.17 6.48 10.70
C THR A 208 0.71 7.92 10.46
N LEU A 209 0.06 8.54 11.44
CA LEU A 209 -0.33 9.95 11.38
C LEU A 209 0.88 10.86 11.66
N LEU A 210 1.68 10.53 12.67
CA LEU A 210 2.86 11.29 13.07
C LEU A 210 3.97 11.24 12.01
N SER A 211 4.15 10.07 11.39
CA SER A 211 5.13 9.85 10.32
C SER A 211 4.81 10.61 9.03
N GLY A 212 3.58 11.12 8.89
CA GLY A 212 3.08 11.70 7.65
C GLY A 212 2.69 10.67 6.59
N THR A 213 2.73 9.37 6.91
CA THR A 213 2.21 8.31 6.02
C THR A 213 0.75 8.54 5.69
N ARG A 214 -0.04 8.93 6.70
CA ARG A 214 -1.45 9.29 6.58
C ARG A 214 -1.59 10.81 6.68
N THR A 215 -2.35 11.41 5.78
CA THR A 215 -2.68 12.84 5.84
C THR A 215 -3.53 13.12 7.09
N TYR A 216 -3.30 14.26 7.74
CA TYR A 216 -4.09 14.72 8.87
C TYR A 216 -4.45 16.19 8.72
N ARG A 217 -5.75 16.47 8.74
CA ARG A 217 -6.32 17.82 8.65
C ARG A 217 -7.31 18.08 9.76
N VAL A 218 -7.44 19.36 10.10
CA VAL A 218 -8.42 19.83 11.08
C VAL A 218 -9.21 20.99 10.46
N ILE A 219 -10.53 20.87 10.49
CA ILE A 219 -11.46 21.97 10.21
C ILE A 219 -11.78 22.62 11.55
N ASP A 220 -11.41 23.89 11.71
CA ASP A 220 -11.64 24.63 12.94
C ASP A 220 -13.11 25.02 13.15
N LEU A 221 -13.40 25.70 14.26
CA LEU A 221 -14.75 26.13 14.61
C LEU A 221 -15.32 27.15 13.62
N GLU A 222 -14.45 27.91 12.95
CA GLU A 222 -14.82 28.86 11.88
C GLU A 222 -14.98 28.18 10.50
N GLY A 223 -14.70 26.88 10.40
CA GLY A 223 -14.78 26.11 9.15
C GLY A 223 -13.54 26.20 8.26
N ARG A 224 -12.42 26.75 8.75
CA ARG A 224 -11.15 26.80 8.01
C ARG A 224 -10.40 25.48 8.15
N THR A 225 -9.87 24.98 7.05
CA THR A 225 -9.06 23.76 7.03
C THR A 225 -7.59 24.08 7.25
N SER A 226 -6.95 23.39 8.19
CA SER A 226 -5.50 23.43 8.41
C SER A 226 -4.87 22.05 8.21
N GLN A 227 -3.74 22.00 7.52
CA GLN A 227 -2.95 20.78 7.36
C GLN A 227 -2.00 20.63 8.55
N VAL A 228 -2.08 19.48 9.21
CA VAL A 228 -1.33 19.19 10.44
C VAL A 228 -0.33 18.04 10.26
N THR A 229 -0.39 17.34 9.12
CA THR A 229 0.55 16.28 8.74
C THR A 229 2.01 16.69 8.97
N ARG A 230 2.78 15.90 9.72
CA ARG A 230 4.21 16.12 10.04
C ARG A 230 4.53 17.37 10.90
N ARG A 231 3.52 18.01 11.51
CA ARG A 231 3.74 18.95 12.63
C ARG A 231 3.72 18.16 13.92
N VAL A 232 4.88 17.63 14.29
CA VAL A 232 5.05 16.56 15.28
C VAL A 232 4.51 16.97 16.65
N GLY A 233 4.90 18.15 17.14
CA GLY A 233 4.46 18.69 18.43
C GLY A 233 2.94 18.90 18.47
N ARG A 234 2.39 19.59 17.47
CA ARG A 234 0.95 19.82 17.33
C ARG A 234 0.17 18.51 17.23
N GLN A 235 0.61 17.58 16.37
CA GLN A 235 -0.05 16.28 16.20
C GLN A 235 -0.04 15.47 17.50
N LEU A 236 1.08 15.43 18.22
CA LEU A 236 1.20 14.67 19.46
C LEU A 236 0.25 15.22 20.54
N GLN A 237 0.17 16.55 20.68
CA GLN A 237 -0.77 17.19 21.61
C GLN A 237 -2.22 16.90 21.23
N GLN A 238 -2.59 16.93 19.95
CA GLN A 238 -3.92 16.54 19.48
C GLN A 238 -4.23 15.07 19.80
N MET A 239 -3.27 14.17 19.63
CA MET A 239 -3.44 12.77 19.96
C MET A 239 -3.67 12.53 21.45
N ARG A 240 -3.03 13.33 22.32
CA ARG A 240 -3.24 13.32 23.78
C ARG A 240 -4.66 13.80 24.12
N ILE A 241 -5.08 14.95 23.59
CA ILE A 241 -6.45 15.47 23.76
C ILE A 241 -7.49 14.43 23.29
N SER A 242 -7.29 13.87 22.09
CA SER A 242 -8.13 12.81 21.55
C SER A 242 -8.23 11.61 22.47
N ARG A 243 -7.12 11.18 23.09
CA ARG A 243 -7.10 10.01 23.96
C ARG A 243 -7.85 10.28 25.26
N GLU A 244 -7.65 11.45 25.86
CA GLU A 244 -8.36 11.88 27.08
C GLU A 244 -9.87 11.98 26.86
N ALA A 245 -10.31 12.39 25.67
CA ALA A 245 -11.71 12.44 25.28
C ALA A 245 -12.33 11.06 24.97
N GLY A 246 -11.60 9.95 25.15
CA GLY A 246 -12.06 8.60 24.79
C GLY A 246 -11.98 8.27 23.29
N GLY A 247 -11.34 9.15 22.50
CA GLY A 247 -11.17 9.04 21.07
C GLY A 247 -11.96 10.10 20.30
N VAL A 248 -11.39 10.58 19.20
CA VAL A 248 -12.06 11.51 18.28
C VAL A 248 -12.27 10.81 16.94
N VAL A 249 -13.50 10.86 16.43
CA VAL A 249 -13.84 10.30 15.13
C VAL A 249 -13.23 11.16 14.03
N MET A 250 -12.46 10.52 13.15
CA MET A 250 -11.96 11.14 11.92
C MET A 250 -12.87 10.78 10.75
N THR A 251 -13.28 11.76 9.96
CA THR A 251 -13.93 11.53 8.66
C THR A 251 -12.84 11.56 7.59
N GLY A 252 -12.41 10.37 7.16
CA GLY A 252 -11.29 10.24 6.23
C GLY A 252 -9.96 10.64 6.86
N ASP A 253 -9.34 11.70 6.35
CA ASP A 253 -8.11 12.32 6.86
C ASP A 253 -8.37 13.53 7.77
N THR A 254 -9.63 13.86 8.02
CA THR A 254 -10.03 15.14 8.61
C THR A 254 -10.78 14.98 9.94
N VAL A 255 -10.47 15.83 10.91
CA VAL A 255 -11.27 16.07 12.11
C VAL A 255 -12.01 17.39 11.96
N ASP A 256 -13.32 17.38 12.17
CA ASP A 256 -14.16 18.58 12.15
C ASP A 256 -14.50 18.99 13.59
N LEU A 257 -13.90 20.08 14.07
CA LEU A 257 -14.07 20.53 15.46
C LEU A 257 -15.52 20.89 15.78
N ARG A 258 -16.31 21.29 14.77
CA ARG A 258 -17.73 21.66 14.93
C ARG A 258 -18.61 20.46 15.27
N ARG A 259 -18.09 19.23 15.10
CA ARG A 259 -18.78 17.97 15.41
C ARG A 259 -18.35 17.36 16.75
N LEU A 260 -17.40 17.97 17.45
CA LEU A 260 -16.91 17.49 18.74
C LEU A 260 -17.70 18.10 19.88
N ASP A 261 -17.57 17.52 21.08
CA ASP A 261 -18.09 18.17 22.28
C ASP A 261 -17.38 19.51 22.51
N PRO A 262 -18.06 20.52 23.11
CA PRO A 262 -17.51 21.86 23.25
C PRO A 262 -16.16 21.92 23.98
N TYR A 263 -15.95 21.04 24.97
CA TYR A 263 -14.72 21.02 25.76
C TYR A 263 -13.53 20.52 24.93
N THR A 264 -13.68 19.39 24.25
CA THR A 264 -12.65 18.86 23.35
C THR A 264 -12.39 19.82 22.19
N ALA A 265 -13.43 20.38 21.60
CA ALA A 265 -13.32 21.34 20.50
C ALA A 265 -12.52 22.58 20.91
N ALA A 266 -12.79 23.14 22.10
CA ALA A 266 -12.07 24.30 22.63
C ALA A 266 -10.57 24.01 22.84
N ARG A 267 -10.21 22.81 23.33
CA ARG A 267 -8.80 22.41 23.49
C ARG A 267 -8.08 22.28 22.14
N TYR A 268 -8.75 21.73 21.13
CA TYR A 268 -8.21 21.68 19.77
C TYR A 268 -8.07 23.08 19.15
N ALA A 269 -9.05 23.95 19.38
CA ALA A 269 -9.03 25.33 18.88
C ALA A 269 -7.89 26.13 19.51
N ALA A 270 -7.69 26.04 20.82
CA ALA A 270 -6.57 26.68 21.52
C ALA A 270 -5.20 26.24 20.97
N LEU A 271 -5.07 24.97 20.61
CA LEU A 271 -3.86 24.45 19.97
C LEU A 271 -3.70 24.98 18.54
N ALA A 272 -4.78 25.09 17.77
CA ALA A 272 -4.74 25.72 16.44
C ALA A 272 -4.39 27.22 16.53
N ASP A 273 -4.87 27.92 17.56
CA ASP A 273 -4.54 29.32 17.81
C ASP A 273 -3.06 29.51 18.16
N ARG A 274 -2.51 28.63 19.03
CA ARG A 274 -1.08 28.62 19.37
C ARG A 274 -0.20 28.39 18.14
N ASP A 275 -0.54 27.41 17.31
CA ASP A 275 0.19 27.13 16.06
C ASP A 275 0.04 28.25 15.01
N ARG A 276 -1.06 29.02 15.02
CA ARG A 276 -1.18 30.22 14.18
C ARG A 276 -0.28 31.36 14.68
N ALA A 277 -0.13 31.50 16.00
CA ALA A 277 0.75 32.51 16.59
C ALA A 277 2.23 32.15 16.43
N VAL A 278 2.57 30.86 16.58
CA VAL A 278 3.93 30.33 16.45
C VAL A 278 3.86 29.05 15.61
N PRO A 279 3.97 29.16 14.27
CA PRO A 279 3.87 28.02 13.37
C PRO A 279 4.98 27.00 13.60
N GLU A 280 4.60 25.75 13.84
CA GLU A 280 5.55 24.64 13.88
C GLU A 280 6.04 24.31 12.46
N GLU A 281 7.35 24.13 12.30
CA GLU A 281 7.92 23.69 11.03
C GLU A 281 7.48 22.26 10.71
N GLN A 282 7.19 22.00 9.43
CA GLN A 282 6.81 20.67 9.01
C GLN A 282 8.06 19.79 8.93
N ALA A 283 8.12 18.74 9.75
CA ALA A 283 9.23 17.81 9.73
C ALA A 283 9.38 17.17 8.33
N PRO A 284 10.61 16.91 7.85
CA PRO A 284 10.86 16.47 6.48
C PRO A 284 10.23 15.10 6.19
N VAL A 285 10.09 14.75 4.91
CA VAL A 285 9.52 13.45 4.50
C VAL A 285 10.48 12.32 4.87
N SER A 286 11.76 12.55 4.60
CA SER A 286 12.90 11.69 4.92
C SER A 286 13.81 12.41 5.91
N GLU A 287 14.31 11.69 6.91
CA GLU A 287 15.27 12.24 7.88
C GLU A 287 16.66 11.62 7.66
N PRO A 288 17.73 12.28 8.10
CA PRO A 288 19.07 11.67 8.13
C PRO A 288 19.04 10.34 8.88
N GLY A 289 19.74 9.33 8.36
CA GLY A 289 19.77 7.98 8.95
C GLY A 289 18.62 7.06 8.54
N GLU A 290 17.77 7.46 7.59
CA GLU A 290 16.71 6.59 7.04
C GLU A 290 17.25 5.25 6.50
N GLU A 291 18.50 5.21 6.06
CA GLU A 291 19.21 4.00 5.62
C GLU A 291 19.25 2.92 6.72
N ALA A 292 19.45 3.30 7.98
CA ALA A 292 19.52 2.37 9.11
C ALA A 292 18.17 1.73 9.48
N ARG A 293 17.08 2.23 8.89
CA ARG A 293 15.70 1.75 9.07
C ARG A 293 15.04 1.38 7.74
N TRP A 294 15.84 1.18 6.70
CA TRP A 294 15.39 0.80 5.36
C TRP A 294 15.06 -0.69 5.32
N LEU A 295 13.76 -1.00 5.31
CA LEU A 295 13.27 -2.38 5.32
C LEU A 295 12.87 -2.92 3.94
N ALA A 296 12.87 -2.05 2.92
CA ALA A 296 12.37 -2.39 1.59
C ALA A 296 13.10 -3.60 0.98
N ASP A 297 14.42 -3.68 1.14
CA ASP A 297 15.25 -4.76 0.60
C ASP A 297 15.10 -6.10 1.35
N GLN A 298 14.47 -6.08 2.53
CA GLN A 298 14.30 -7.24 3.41
C GLN A 298 12.90 -7.87 3.30
N LEU A 299 11.93 -7.15 2.73
CA LEU A 299 10.53 -7.55 2.65
C LEU A 299 10.17 -8.06 1.25
N PRO A 300 9.13 -8.91 1.13
CA PRO A 300 8.73 -9.43 -0.17
C PRO A 300 8.17 -8.32 -1.07
N GLY A 301 8.49 -8.43 -2.35
CA GLY A 301 7.96 -7.59 -3.40
C GLY A 301 8.45 -8.01 -4.78
N GLU A 302 7.88 -7.39 -5.81
CA GLU A 302 8.39 -7.59 -7.16
C GLU A 302 9.75 -6.90 -7.32
N LYS A 303 10.74 -7.62 -7.87
CA LYS A 303 12.06 -7.04 -8.14
C LYS A 303 11.93 -5.78 -8.99
N ALA A 304 12.38 -4.65 -8.44
CA ALA A 304 12.29 -3.37 -9.10
C ALA A 304 13.01 -3.38 -10.45
N ALA A 305 12.37 -2.81 -11.46
CA ALA A 305 12.89 -2.78 -12.82
C ALA A 305 12.24 -1.68 -13.65
N PHE A 306 12.96 -1.21 -14.67
CA PHE A 306 12.36 -0.42 -15.75
C PHE A 306 11.33 -1.22 -16.57
N GLY A 307 11.16 -2.49 -16.23
CA GLY A 307 10.08 -3.39 -16.59
C GLY A 307 10.26 -4.06 -17.96
N SER A 308 9.43 -5.06 -18.20
CA SER A 308 9.30 -5.67 -19.53
C SER A 308 8.27 -4.90 -20.35
N VAL A 309 8.50 -4.82 -21.66
CA VAL A 309 7.61 -4.18 -22.63
C VAL A 309 7.43 -5.16 -23.78
N GLY A 310 6.25 -5.75 -23.89
CA GLY A 310 5.94 -6.57 -25.04
C GLY A 310 5.95 -5.71 -26.31
N ARG A 311 6.77 -6.04 -27.31
CA ARG A 311 6.79 -5.30 -28.60
C ARG A 311 5.40 -5.18 -29.23
N ARG A 312 4.58 -6.23 -29.12
CA ARG A 312 3.18 -6.22 -29.59
C ARG A 312 2.28 -5.30 -28.77
N TRP A 313 2.52 -5.17 -27.46
CA TRP A 313 1.76 -4.29 -26.59
C TRP A 313 2.02 -2.83 -26.96
N SER A 314 3.30 -2.43 -27.01
CA SER A 314 3.73 -1.09 -27.40
C SER A 314 3.24 -0.72 -28.81
N ARG A 315 3.49 -1.58 -29.82
CA ARG A 315 3.05 -1.33 -31.22
C ARG A 315 1.54 -1.23 -31.41
N ARG A 316 0.74 -1.82 -30.53
CA ARG A 316 -0.73 -1.77 -30.61
C ARG A 316 -1.32 -0.58 -29.83
N GLY A 317 -0.49 0.32 -29.30
CA GLY A 317 -0.93 1.48 -28.53
C GLY A 317 -1.00 1.25 -27.01
N GLY A 318 -0.30 0.24 -26.49
CA GLY A 318 -0.09 0.11 -25.06
C GLY A 318 0.79 1.23 -24.52
N VAL A 319 0.37 1.86 -23.43
CA VAL A 319 1.03 3.02 -22.81
C VAL A 319 1.13 2.86 -21.30
N LEU A 320 2.06 3.58 -20.68
CA LEU A 320 2.14 3.70 -19.22
C LEU A 320 1.38 4.96 -18.79
N VAL A 321 0.71 4.89 -17.64
CA VAL A 321 0.09 6.05 -17.00
C VAL A 321 0.39 6.08 -15.51
N ARG A 322 0.36 7.27 -14.91
CA ARG A 322 0.47 7.41 -13.46
C ARG A 322 -0.89 7.15 -12.82
N GLY A 323 -0.86 6.42 -11.72
CA GLY A 323 -1.94 6.31 -10.76
C GLY A 323 -1.49 6.86 -9.40
N ARG A 324 -2.44 7.26 -8.57
CA ARG A 324 -2.20 7.66 -7.19
C ARG A 324 -3.20 7.00 -6.26
N PHE A 325 -2.72 6.40 -5.18
CA PHE A 325 -3.62 5.94 -4.13
C PHE A 325 -4.26 7.12 -3.39
N LEU A 326 -5.58 7.12 -3.30
CA LEU A 326 -6.36 8.07 -2.50
C LEU A 326 -6.84 7.42 -1.20
N GLU A 327 -7.14 6.13 -1.24
CA GLU A 327 -7.59 5.36 -0.08
C GLU A 327 -6.98 3.96 -0.07
N MET A 328 -6.60 3.50 1.14
CA MET A 328 -6.20 2.13 1.43
C MET A 328 -6.82 1.61 2.72
N ARG A 329 -7.51 0.48 2.64
CA ARG A 329 -8.08 -0.21 3.79
C ARG A 329 -7.67 -1.67 3.82
N ALA A 330 -7.16 -2.10 4.98
CA ALA A 330 -6.76 -3.48 5.21
C ALA A 330 -7.97 -4.43 5.16
N ARG A 331 -7.72 -5.63 4.62
CA ARG A 331 -8.60 -6.80 4.74
C ARG A 331 -7.90 -7.89 5.53
N THR A 332 -8.64 -8.95 5.84
CA THR A 332 -8.13 -10.18 6.45
C THR A 332 -7.64 -11.20 5.40
N THR A 333 -7.31 -10.72 4.20
CA THR A 333 -6.85 -11.55 3.08
C THR A 333 -5.41 -11.19 2.74
N PHE A 334 -4.57 -12.21 2.56
CA PHE A 334 -3.17 -12.10 2.16
C PHE A 334 -2.93 -12.95 0.90
N GLN A 335 -2.09 -12.44 0.00
CA GLN A 335 -1.77 -13.09 -1.26
C GLN A 335 -0.33 -12.78 -1.67
N ASP A 336 0.39 -13.78 -2.18
CA ASP A 336 1.74 -13.65 -2.76
C ASP A 336 2.75 -12.89 -1.87
N HIS A 337 2.87 -11.58 -2.10
CA HIS A 337 3.91 -10.69 -1.55
C HIS A 337 3.34 -9.64 -0.59
N GLY A 338 2.07 -9.72 -0.19
CA GLY A 338 1.50 -8.76 0.76
C GLY A 338 0.00 -8.90 1.06
N PRO A 339 -0.57 -7.94 1.81
CA PRO A 339 -1.98 -7.91 2.10
C PRO A 339 -2.82 -7.52 0.88
N VAL A 340 -4.01 -8.09 0.77
CA VAL A 340 -5.05 -7.60 -0.14
C VAL A 340 -5.73 -6.41 0.52
N LEU A 341 -5.71 -5.27 -0.16
CA LEU A 341 -6.28 -4.02 0.32
C LEU A 341 -7.48 -3.61 -0.53
N ASP A 342 -8.52 -3.06 0.10
CA ASP A 342 -9.47 -2.21 -0.63
C ASP A 342 -8.77 -0.88 -0.93
N THR A 343 -8.76 -0.49 -2.20
CA THR A 343 -8.07 0.72 -2.63
C THR A 343 -8.96 1.59 -3.50
N VAL A 344 -8.72 2.89 -3.44
CA VAL A 344 -9.21 3.86 -4.43
C VAL A 344 -7.99 4.47 -5.12
N LEU A 345 -7.91 4.33 -6.43
CA LEU A 345 -6.83 4.91 -7.25
C LEU A 345 -7.38 6.02 -8.13
N ARG A 346 -6.73 7.18 -8.10
CA ARG A 346 -6.87 8.20 -9.14
C ARG A 346 -6.00 7.81 -10.32
N ILE A 347 -6.61 7.59 -11.47
CA ILE A 347 -5.92 7.27 -12.72
C ILE A 347 -5.85 8.54 -13.56
N GLN A 348 -4.67 8.85 -14.10
CA GLN A 348 -4.42 9.96 -15.02
C GLN A 348 -4.25 9.39 -16.44
N PRO A 349 -5.31 9.36 -17.27
CA PRO A 349 -5.24 8.77 -18.60
C PRO A 349 -4.26 9.49 -19.52
N ALA A 350 -3.54 8.73 -20.35
CA ALA A 350 -2.60 9.29 -21.34
C ALA A 350 -3.29 10.02 -22.50
N ASP A 351 -4.59 9.77 -22.72
CA ASP A 351 -5.38 10.33 -23.83
C ASP A 351 -5.90 11.76 -23.55
N GLY A 352 -5.44 12.39 -22.46
CA GLY A 352 -5.87 13.73 -22.05
C GLY A 352 -7.27 13.79 -21.46
N THR A 353 -7.95 12.64 -21.30
CA THR A 353 -9.24 12.62 -20.61
C THR A 353 -9.07 12.98 -19.13
N PRO A 354 -10.08 13.62 -18.49
CA PRO A 354 -9.98 13.98 -17.09
C PRO A 354 -9.68 12.78 -16.19
N PRO A 355 -8.86 12.95 -15.14
CA PRO A 355 -8.61 11.89 -14.18
C PRO A 355 -9.91 11.28 -13.64
N PHE A 356 -9.88 9.99 -13.33
CA PHE A 356 -11.00 9.29 -12.72
C PHE A 356 -10.54 8.40 -11.58
N ASP A 357 -11.43 8.23 -10.61
CA ASP A 357 -11.16 7.40 -9.45
C ASP A 357 -11.73 6.00 -9.69
N ALA A 358 -10.97 4.97 -9.34
CA ALA A 358 -11.35 3.58 -9.49
C ALA A 358 -11.18 2.82 -8.17
N THR A 359 -12.24 2.14 -7.74
CA THR A 359 -12.18 1.24 -6.57
C THR A 359 -11.72 -0.14 -7.01
N ARG A 360 -10.65 -0.64 -6.41
CA ARG A 360 -10.13 -1.97 -6.71
C ARG A 360 -9.56 -2.64 -5.47
N ARG A 361 -9.70 -3.97 -5.40
CA ARG A 361 -8.93 -4.80 -4.47
C ARG A 361 -7.58 -5.13 -5.09
N LEU A 362 -6.50 -4.80 -4.40
CA LEU A 362 -5.15 -5.00 -4.88
C LEU A 362 -4.31 -5.64 -3.78
N THR A 363 -3.51 -6.64 -4.16
CA THR A 363 -2.39 -7.10 -3.36
C THR A 363 -1.27 -6.08 -3.47
N VAL A 364 -0.93 -5.43 -2.37
CA VAL A 364 0.13 -4.41 -2.34
C VAL A 364 1.39 -5.03 -1.74
N PRO A 365 2.52 -5.04 -2.47
CA PRO A 365 3.80 -5.56 -1.98
C PRO A 365 4.26 -4.92 -0.67
N MET A 366 4.83 -5.73 0.23
CA MET A 366 5.27 -5.25 1.54
C MET A 366 6.43 -4.24 1.44
N ASP A 367 7.34 -4.43 0.49
CA ASP A 367 8.42 -3.48 0.19
C ASP A 367 7.87 -2.09 -0.16
N TYR A 368 6.84 -2.00 -1.01
CA TYR A 368 6.18 -0.76 -1.38
C TYR A 368 5.45 -0.12 -0.19
N LEU A 369 4.85 -0.93 0.69
CA LEU A 369 4.20 -0.42 1.91
C LEU A 369 5.17 0.28 2.87
N THR A 370 6.46 -0.04 2.81
CA THR A 370 7.50 0.61 3.64
C THR A 370 7.83 2.03 3.21
N VAL A 371 7.54 2.40 1.96
CA VAL A 371 7.87 3.74 1.42
C VAL A 371 6.65 4.62 1.22
N LEU A 372 5.49 4.22 1.76
CA LEU A 372 4.26 4.99 1.64
C LEU A 372 4.39 6.42 2.18
N HIS A 373 5.27 6.71 3.13
CA HIS A 373 5.52 8.09 3.60
C HIS A 373 6.15 8.97 2.51
N ARG A 374 6.90 8.39 1.56
CA ARG A 374 7.55 9.10 0.45
C ARG A 374 6.60 9.34 -0.71
N THR A 375 5.85 8.31 -1.13
CA THR A 375 4.95 8.42 -2.28
C THR A 375 3.73 7.53 -2.18
N LYS A 376 2.69 7.94 -2.91
CA LYS A 376 1.46 7.18 -3.16
C LYS A 376 1.27 6.89 -4.65
N GLU A 377 2.27 7.23 -5.46
CA GLU A 377 2.23 7.08 -6.91
C GLU A 377 2.58 5.66 -7.33
N VAL A 378 1.83 5.16 -8.31
CA VAL A 378 2.04 3.86 -8.94
C VAL A 378 2.06 4.00 -10.45
N VAL A 379 2.79 3.09 -11.09
CA VAL A 379 2.81 2.95 -12.53
C VAL A 379 1.73 1.96 -12.95
N LEU A 380 0.89 2.35 -13.90
CA LEU A 380 -0.12 1.49 -14.48
C LEU A 380 0.23 1.21 -15.95
N ALA A 381 0.25 -0.07 -16.32
CA ALA A 381 0.32 -0.50 -17.71
C ALA A 381 -1.10 -0.54 -18.29
N VAL A 382 -1.35 0.29 -19.31
CA VAL A 382 -2.64 0.35 -20.00
C VAL A 382 -2.65 -0.65 -21.14
N SER A 383 -3.71 -1.45 -21.26
CA SER A 383 -3.88 -2.36 -22.37
C SER A 383 -3.98 -1.61 -23.70
N PRO A 384 -3.62 -2.23 -24.85
CA PRO A 384 -3.61 -1.53 -26.13
C PRO A 384 -4.98 -1.02 -26.61
N ASN A 385 -6.07 -1.56 -26.07
CA ASN A 385 -7.43 -1.09 -26.34
C ASN A 385 -7.84 0.09 -25.41
N GLY A 386 -7.00 0.52 -24.47
CA GLY A 386 -7.29 1.60 -23.52
C GLY A 386 -8.33 1.25 -22.44
N ILE A 387 -8.78 -0.01 -22.37
CA ILE A 387 -9.93 -0.40 -21.52
C ILE A 387 -9.49 -0.84 -20.13
N SER A 388 -8.27 -1.35 -20.00
CA SER A 388 -7.80 -1.97 -18.77
C SER A 388 -6.44 -1.48 -18.33
N TYR A 389 -6.25 -1.44 -17.01
CA TYR A 389 -5.07 -0.94 -16.34
C TYR A 389 -4.61 -2.00 -15.35
N ASP A 390 -3.32 -2.32 -15.40
CA ASP A 390 -2.67 -3.30 -14.52
C ASP A 390 -1.54 -2.56 -13.77
N VAL A 391 -1.48 -2.71 -12.44
CA VAL A 391 -0.39 -2.08 -11.66
C VAL A 391 0.91 -2.78 -11.96
N ASP A 392 1.94 -2.01 -12.31
CA ASP A 392 3.30 -2.51 -12.54
C ASP A 392 4.12 -2.24 -11.29
N TRP A 393 4.19 -3.21 -10.38
CA TRP A 393 4.89 -3.06 -9.10
C TRP A 393 6.40 -2.88 -9.30
N ALA A 394 7.01 -3.60 -10.23
CA ALA A 394 8.43 -3.44 -10.53
C ALA A 394 8.80 -1.99 -10.93
N ARG A 395 7.98 -1.35 -11.77
CA ARG A 395 8.16 0.07 -12.13
C ARG A 395 7.76 1.01 -11.01
N SER A 396 6.70 0.68 -10.27
CA SER A 396 6.24 1.47 -9.13
C SER A 396 7.30 1.53 -8.02
N SER A 397 8.00 0.43 -7.75
CA SER A 397 9.11 0.38 -6.78
C SER A 397 10.28 1.30 -7.17
N LEU A 398 10.64 1.36 -8.47
CA LEU A 398 11.65 2.33 -8.93
C LEU A 398 11.16 3.78 -8.82
N LEU A 399 9.92 4.04 -9.25
CA LEU A 399 9.32 5.38 -9.17
C LEU A 399 9.26 5.87 -7.72
N ALA A 400 8.97 4.97 -6.78
CA ALA A 400 8.90 5.25 -5.35
C ALA A 400 10.27 5.33 -4.67
N GLY A 401 11.36 4.99 -5.36
CA GLY A 401 12.70 4.94 -4.78
C GLY A 401 12.87 3.84 -3.74
N VAL A 402 12.09 2.75 -3.82
CA VAL A 402 12.25 1.51 -3.02
C VAL A 402 13.59 0.86 -3.33
N THR A 403 14.01 0.91 -4.60
CA THR A 403 15.29 0.39 -5.06
C THR A 403 16.00 1.52 -5.81
N PRO A 404 17.30 1.74 -5.57
CA PRO A 404 18.06 2.72 -6.32
C PRO A 404 18.07 2.35 -7.82
N ALA A 405 17.73 3.33 -8.65
CA ALA A 405 17.82 3.22 -10.10
C ALA A 405 19.11 3.87 -10.58
N THR A 406 19.77 3.28 -11.58
CA THR A 406 21.02 3.79 -12.15
C THR A 406 20.98 3.70 -13.67
N VAL A 407 21.48 4.72 -14.36
CA VAL A 407 21.79 4.64 -15.80
C VAL A 407 23.29 4.51 -15.96
N ILE A 408 23.72 3.58 -16.83
CA ILE A 408 25.11 3.52 -17.28
C ILE A 408 25.15 4.12 -18.68
N ALA A 409 25.77 5.28 -18.80
CA ALA A 409 25.90 6.04 -20.03
C ALA A 409 26.77 5.30 -21.07
N PRO A 410 26.74 5.69 -22.36
CA PRO A 410 27.52 5.04 -23.41
C PRO A 410 29.05 5.07 -23.17
N ASP A 411 29.53 6.10 -22.48
CA ASP A 411 30.93 6.26 -22.05
C ASP A 411 31.29 5.44 -20.79
N GLY A 412 30.29 4.79 -20.16
CA GLY A 412 30.45 4.00 -18.96
C GLY A 412 30.21 4.76 -17.65
N GLN A 413 29.90 6.06 -17.69
CA GLN A 413 29.58 6.82 -16.49
C GLN A 413 28.29 6.31 -15.84
N GLU A 414 28.32 6.09 -14.53
CA GLU A 414 27.13 5.75 -13.75
C GLU A 414 26.42 7.02 -13.27
N LEU A 415 25.14 7.13 -13.60
CA LEU A 415 24.27 8.23 -13.24
C LEU A 415 23.19 7.71 -12.29
N PRO A 416 23.30 7.97 -10.97
CA PRO A 416 22.26 7.57 -10.02
C PRO A 416 20.99 8.38 -10.25
N LEU A 417 19.85 7.70 -10.27
CA LEU A 417 18.52 8.30 -10.42
C LEU A 417 17.72 8.33 -9.12
N THR A 418 18.31 7.88 -8.01
CA THR A 418 17.67 7.93 -6.69
C THR A 418 17.24 9.36 -6.37
N GLY A 419 15.98 9.54 -5.97
CA GLY A 419 15.41 10.87 -5.70
C GLY A 419 15.01 11.68 -6.94
N ARG A 420 15.08 11.11 -8.15
CA ARG A 420 14.66 11.76 -9.42
C ARG A 420 13.44 11.04 -10.05
N PRO A 421 12.27 11.05 -9.40
CA PRO A 421 11.11 10.26 -9.85
C PRO A 421 10.63 10.68 -11.24
N ASP A 422 10.71 11.96 -11.60
CA ASP A 422 10.29 12.44 -12.92
C ASP A 422 11.23 11.99 -14.05
N THR A 423 12.54 11.96 -13.81
CA THR A 423 13.52 11.37 -14.73
C THR A 423 13.27 9.88 -14.90
N VAL A 424 13.09 9.14 -13.79
CA VAL A 424 12.76 7.70 -13.82
C VAL A 424 11.49 7.45 -14.65
N TRP A 425 10.45 8.27 -14.43
CA TRP A 425 9.19 8.21 -15.19
C TRP A 425 9.38 8.49 -16.69
N ALA A 426 10.16 9.51 -17.04
CA ALA A 426 10.44 9.85 -18.44
C ALA A 426 11.14 8.68 -19.16
N LEU A 427 12.16 8.10 -18.52
CA LEU A 427 12.87 6.93 -19.04
C LEU A 427 11.95 5.72 -19.22
N MET A 428 11.06 5.43 -18.26
CA MET A 428 10.09 4.34 -18.38
C MET A 428 9.17 4.54 -19.60
N ASN A 429 8.67 5.75 -19.83
CA ASN A 429 7.81 6.05 -20.98
C ASN A 429 8.54 5.93 -22.30
N LEU A 430 9.79 6.42 -22.38
CA LEU A 430 10.62 6.29 -23.57
C LEU A 430 10.91 4.82 -23.88
N LEU A 431 11.29 4.02 -22.88
CA LEU A 431 11.47 2.59 -23.06
C LEU A 431 10.17 1.91 -23.54
N ALA A 432 9.02 2.29 -22.97
CA ALA A 432 7.72 1.76 -23.36
C ALA A 432 7.33 2.12 -24.82
N SER A 433 7.52 3.38 -25.22
CA SER A 433 7.18 3.87 -26.57
C SER A 433 8.04 3.21 -27.66
N HIS A 434 9.31 2.92 -27.35
CA HIS A 434 10.22 2.22 -28.26
C HIS A 434 10.15 0.67 -28.16
N GLY A 435 9.30 0.12 -27.28
CA GLY A 435 9.17 -1.32 -27.11
C GLY A 435 10.43 -1.98 -26.53
N LEU A 436 11.21 -1.23 -25.75
CA LEU A 436 12.47 -1.66 -25.13
C LEU A 436 12.21 -2.19 -23.73
N SER A 437 12.63 -3.42 -23.47
CA SER A 437 12.51 -4.06 -22.16
C SER A 437 13.81 -3.93 -21.37
N ASN A 438 13.71 -3.57 -20.10
CA ASN A 438 14.83 -3.63 -19.17
C ASN A 438 14.39 -4.19 -17.81
N PRO A 439 14.53 -5.51 -17.59
CA PRO A 439 14.06 -6.19 -16.37
C PRO A 439 15.03 -6.02 -15.20
N SER A 440 15.69 -4.86 -15.10
CA SER A 440 16.70 -4.54 -14.10
C SER A 440 16.51 -3.09 -13.61
N PRO A 441 16.89 -2.77 -12.36
CA PRO A 441 16.96 -1.39 -11.88
C PRO A 441 18.11 -0.59 -12.52
N VAL A 442 19.05 -1.28 -13.19
CA VAL A 442 20.17 -0.67 -13.91
C VAL A 442 19.86 -0.61 -15.39
N LEU A 443 19.87 0.59 -15.96
CA LEU A 443 19.71 0.85 -17.39
C LEU A 443 21.06 1.06 -18.06
N ASP A 444 21.61 -0.02 -18.61
CA ASP A 444 22.90 0.03 -19.32
C ASP A 444 22.71 0.38 -20.81
N LEU A 445 23.09 1.60 -21.20
CA LEU A 445 22.94 2.14 -22.56
C LEU A 445 23.98 1.61 -23.55
N ARG A 446 25.06 0.97 -23.07
CA ARG A 446 26.09 0.35 -23.91
C ARG A 446 25.59 -0.92 -24.59
N ARG A 447 24.55 -1.53 -24.01
CA ARG A 447 23.94 -2.76 -24.53
C ARG A 447 23.45 -2.54 -25.97
N PRO A 448 23.70 -3.48 -26.90
CA PRO A 448 23.34 -3.31 -28.31
C PRO A 448 21.89 -2.91 -28.55
N ARG A 449 20.96 -3.46 -27.76
CA ARG A 449 19.52 -3.18 -27.83
C ARG A 449 19.13 -1.74 -27.45
N MET A 450 19.98 -1.03 -26.70
CA MET A 450 19.73 0.32 -26.19
C MET A 450 20.43 1.40 -27.04
N ARG A 451 21.45 1.04 -27.82
CA ARG A 451 22.26 2.00 -28.60
C ARG A 451 21.44 2.92 -29.49
N ALA A 452 20.42 2.38 -30.17
CA ALA A 452 19.58 3.15 -31.08
C ALA A 452 18.72 4.22 -30.37
N ALA A 453 18.48 4.06 -29.06
CA ALA A 453 17.73 5.01 -28.25
C ALA A 453 18.61 5.76 -27.23
N ALA A 454 19.93 5.52 -27.23
CA ALA A 454 20.84 6.01 -26.19
C ALA A 454 20.91 7.54 -26.15
N GLY A 455 20.93 8.22 -27.30
CA GLY A 455 20.92 9.70 -27.35
C GLY A 455 19.68 10.29 -26.68
N ILE A 456 18.49 9.83 -27.09
CA ILE A 456 17.21 10.30 -26.53
C ILE A 456 17.10 9.95 -25.03
N LEU A 457 17.60 8.78 -24.62
CA LEU A 457 17.62 8.39 -23.21
C LEU A 457 18.57 9.25 -22.37
N MET A 458 19.70 9.70 -22.93
CA MET A 458 20.62 10.60 -22.24
C MET A 458 20.05 12.02 -22.13
N ASP A 459 19.36 12.50 -23.16
CA ASP A 459 18.69 13.81 -23.12
C ASP A 459 17.61 13.86 -22.02
N ALA A 460 16.96 12.73 -21.71
CA ALA A 460 15.99 12.64 -20.61
C ALA A 460 16.64 12.63 -19.21
N CYS A 461 17.95 12.37 -19.11
CA CYS A 461 18.71 12.34 -17.86
C CYS A 461 19.41 13.67 -17.53
N ALA A 462 19.59 14.53 -18.53
CA ALA A 462 20.13 15.89 -18.40
C ALA A 462 19.09 16.82 -17.77
#